data_AF-A0A846PDQ4-F1
#
_entry.id   AF-A0A846PDQ4-F1
#
_cell.length_a   1.000
_cell.length_b   1.000
_cell.length_c   1.000
_cell.angle_alpha   90.00
_cell.angle_beta   90.00
_cell.angle_gamma   90.00
#
_symmetry.space_group_name_H-M   'P 1'
#
loop_
_entity.id
_entity.type
_entity.pdbx_description
1 polymer ?
#
loop_
_entity_poly.entity_id
_entity_poly.type
_entity_poly.pdbx_seq_one_letter_code
_entity_poly.pdbx_strand_id
1 'polypeptide(L)' 'GRVEAIFEGEREKVELLIAFCRRGPPSARVTGVDVQWEEHTGEFRDFRIKYLRV' A
#
# COMPACT_ATOMS: atom_id res chain seq x y z
N GLY A 1 10.45 6.55 -9.31
CA GLY A 1 9.03 6.90 -9.41
C GLY A 1 8.36 6.71 -8.08
N ARG A 2 7.28 7.44 -7.78
CA ARG A 2 6.46 7.24 -6.59
C ARG A 2 5.37 6.21 -6.92
N VAL A 3 5.05 5.35 -5.96
CA VAL A 3 3.90 4.44 -5.99
C VAL A 3 3.00 4.84 -4.83
N GLU A 4 1.69 4.76 -5.05
CA GLU A 4 0.66 4.95 -4.03
C GLU A 4 -0.17 3.67 -3.93
N ALA A 5 -0.57 3.31 -2.72
CA ALA A 5 -1.44 2.19 -2.45
C ALA A 5 -2.38 2.54 -1.29
N ILE A 6 -3.63 2.10 -1.41
CA ILE A 6 -4.64 2.20 -0.35
C ILE A 6 -4.93 0.78 0.10
N PHE A 7 -4.89 0.55 1.42
CA PHE A 7 -5.17 -0.75 2.03
C PHE A 7 -6.27 -0.57 3.07
N GLU A 8 -7.31 -1.41 2.99
CA GLU A 8 -8.35 -1.54 4.01
C GLU A 8 -8.38 -2.99 4.51
N GLY A 9 -8.46 -3.19 5.82
CA GLY A 9 -8.52 -4.51 6.43
C GLY A 9 -8.16 -4.52 7.92
N GLU A 10 -8.08 -5.71 8.50
CA GLU A 10 -7.60 -5.90 9.88
C GLU A 10 -6.21 -5.26 10.06
N ARG A 11 -6.03 -4.54 11.16
CA ARG A 11 -4.84 -3.70 11.39
C ARG A 11 -3.55 -4.49 11.28
N GLU A 12 -3.50 -5.68 11.86
CA GLU A 12 -2.32 -6.55 11.86
C GLU A 12 -1.92 -6.95 10.43
N LYS A 13 -2.90 -7.22 9.57
CA LYS A 13 -2.67 -7.55 8.15
C LYS A 13 -2.17 -6.33 7.37
N VAL A 14 -2.73 -5.14 7.63
CA VAL A 14 -2.26 -3.89 6.99
C VAL A 14 -0.83 -3.54 7.42
N GLU A 15 -0.51 -3.72 8.70
CA GLU A 15 0.85 -3.49 9.20
C GLU A 15 1.89 -4.41 8.55
N LEU A 16 1.53 -5.69 8.27
CA LEU A 16 2.38 -6.61 7.52
C LEU A 16 2.63 -6.13 6.07
N LEU A 17 1.61 -5.58 5.40
CA LEU A 17 1.76 -5.01 4.06
C LEU A 17 2.67 -3.77 4.09
N ILE A 18 2.51 -2.88 5.07
CA ILE A 18 3.40 -1.72 5.25
C ILE A 18 4.84 -2.17 5.48
N ALA A 19 5.07 -3.21 6.30
CA ALA A 19 6.39 -3.78 6.52
C ALA A 19 7.00 -4.32 5.21
N PHE A 20 6.21 -5.00 4.39
CA PHE A 20 6.64 -5.41 3.05
C PHE A 20 7.00 -4.19 2.17
N CYS A 21 6.20 -3.13 2.17
CA CYS A 21 6.46 -1.91 1.40
C CYS A 21 7.78 -1.23 1.78
N ARG A 22 8.22 -1.31 3.05
CA ARG A 22 9.53 -0.78 3.48
C ARG A 22 10.71 -1.54 2.88
N ARG A 23 10.54 -2.83 2.56
CA ARG A 23 11.56 -3.65 1.88
C ARG A 23 11.43 -3.54 0.36
N GLY A 24 10.21 -3.62 -0.14
CA GLY A 24 9.89 -3.76 -1.55
C GLY A 24 10.16 -5.17 -2.12
N PRO A 25 9.80 -5.39 -3.39
CA PRO A 25 10.17 -6.60 -4.13
C PRO A 25 11.69 -6.68 -4.35
N PRO A 26 12.25 -7.85 -4.72
CA PRO A 26 13.70 -8.06 -4.82
C PRO A 26 14.46 -7.06 -5.71
N SER A 27 13.82 -6.52 -6.74
CA SER A 27 14.42 -5.55 -7.67
C SER A 27 14.22 -4.08 -7.27
N ALA A 28 13.50 -3.81 -6.18
CA ALA A 28 13.24 -2.45 -5.72
C ALA A 28 14.27 -1.98 -4.70
N ARG A 29 14.56 -0.69 -4.73
CA ARG A 29 15.25 0.03 -3.65
C ARG A 29 14.32 1.10 -3.11
N VAL A 30 13.74 0.84 -1.94
CA VAL A 30 12.81 1.76 -1.28
C VAL A 30 13.60 2.76 -0.46
N THR A 31 13.41 4.04 -0.72
CA THR A 31 14.11 5.14 -0.02
C THR A 31 13.27 5.75 1.10
N GLY A 32 11.98 5.46 1.16
CA GLY A 32 11.06 5.96 2.18
C GLY A 32 9.65 5.40 1.98
N VAL A 33 8.88 5.37 3.07
CA VAL A 33 7.46 5.00 3.08
C VAL A 33 6.75 5.97 4.01
N ASP A 34 5.81 6.73 3.45
CA ASP A 34 4.92 7.62 4.20
C ASP A 34 3.61 6.86 4.46
N VAL A 35 3.13 6.85 5.70
CA VAL A 35 1.91 6.13 6.11
C VAL A 35 0.91 7.11 6.69
N GLN A 36 -0.32 7.06 6.19
CA GLN A 36 -1.47 7.78 6.72
C GLN A 36 -2.55 6.77 7.09
N TRP A 37 -3.10 6.89 8.30
CA TRP A 37 -4.16 6.02 8.80
C TRP A 37 -5.50 6.75 8.74
N GLU A 38 -6.51 6.08 8.23
CA GLU A 38 -7.87 6.60 8.07
C GLU A 38 -8.88 5.54 8.53
N GLU A 39 -10.11 5.98 8.79
CA GLU A 39 -11.22 5.05 9.06
C GLU A 39 -11.55 4.24 7.80
N HIS A 40 -11.82 2.96 7.98
CA HIS A 40 -12.22 2.10 6.87
C HIS A 40 -13.54 2.60 6.25
N THR A 41 -13.58 2.66 4.92
CA THR A 41 -14.74 3.11 4.15
C THR A 41 -15.57 1.94 3.62
N GLY A 42 -14.93 0.77 3.41
CA GLY A 42 -15.54 -0.38 2.75
C GLY A 42 -15.71 -0.18 1.23
N GLU A 43 -15.02 0.79 0.65
CA GLU A 43 -15.08 1.11 -0.79
C GLU A 43 -14.53 -0.04 -1.64
N PHE A 44 -13.50 -0.75 -1.15
CA PHE A 44 -12.77 -1.74 -1.94
C PHE A 44 -13.25 -3.16 -1.67
N ARG A 45 -13.71 -3.84 -2.73
CA ARG A 45 -14.10 -5.26 -2.67
C ARG A 45 -12.95 -6.23 -2.94
N ASP A 46 -11.91 -5.74 -3.61
CA ASP A 46 -10.73 -6.50 -4.01
C ASP A 46 -9.51 -5.57 -4.13
N PHE A 47 -8.35 -6.16 -4.41
CA PHE A 47 -7.11 -5.43 -4.67
C PHE A 47 -6.84 -5.37 -6.17
N ARG A 48 -6.56 -4.17 -6.71
CA ARG A 48 -6.27 -3.96 -8.14
C ARG A 48 -5.10 -3.03 -8.36
N ILE A 49 -4.24 -3.38 -9.30
CA ILE A 49 -3.21 -2.49 -9.82
C ILE A 49 -3.85 -1.57 -10.86
N LYS A 50 -3.88 -0.27 -10.58
CA LYS A 50 -4.34 0.75 -11.52
C LYS A 50 -3.13 1.46 -12.12
N TYR A 51 -3.17 1.68 -13.44
CA TYR A 51 -2.22 2.55 -14.11
C TYR A 51 -2.87 3.92 -14.25
N LEU A 52 -2.23 4.97 -13.70
CA LEU A 52 -2.62 6.31 -14.08
C LEU A 52 -2.32 6.47 -15.58
N ARG A 53 -3.35 6.72 -16.37
CA ARG A 53 -3.14 7.33 -17.68
C ARG A 53 -2.87 8.80 -17.44
N VAL A 54 -1.69 9.24 -17.87
CA VAL A 54 -1.33 10.66 -17.98
C VAL A 54 -1.94 11.21 -19.26
#